data_AF-A0ABD6E1M2-F1
#
_entry.id   AF-A0ABD6E1M2-F1
#
_cell.length_a   1.000
_cell.length_b   1.000
_cell.length_c   1.000
_cell.angle_alpha   90.00
_cell.angle_beta   90.00
_cell.angle_gamma   90.00
#
_symmetry.space_group_name_H-M   'P 1'
#
loop_
_entity.id
_entity.type
_entity.pdbx_description
1 polymer ?
#
loop_
_entity_poly.entity_id
_entity_poly.type
_entity_poly.pdbx_seq_one_letter_code
_entity_poly.pdbx_strand_id
1 'polypeptide(L)' 'MPIKTICDTCGKVIYKSPRMYETAKHHFCSRECTHKYRVEHPNEYKKIIT' A
#
# COMPACT_ATOMS: atom_id res chain seq x y z
N MET A 1 17.16 -1.28 9.97
CA MET A 1 16.23 -2.29 10.53
C MET A 1 14.90 -2.21 9.79
N PRO A 2 14.18 -3.33 9.57
CA PRO A 2 12.83 -3.27 8.99
C PRO A 2 11.83 -2.66 9.98
N ILE A 3 10.88 -1.89 9.45
CA ILE A 3 9.78 -1.29 10.19
C ILE A 3 8.57 -2.22 10.11
N LYS A 4 8.00 -2.56 11.26
CA LYS A 4 6.76 -3.36 11.37
C LYS A 4 5.56 -2.45 11.10
N THR A 5 4.70 -2.85 10.17
CA THR A 5 3.47 -2.15 9.82
C THR A 5 2.36 -3.15 9.44
N ILE A 6 1.18 -2.65 9.08
CA ILE A 6 0.01 -3.44 8.70
C ILE A 6 -0.26 -3.27 7.20
N CYS A 7 -0.74 -4.32 6.54
CA CYS A 7 -1.25 -4.23 5.18
C CYS A 7 -2.60 -3.51 5.16
N ASP A 8 -2.70 -2.39 4.45
CA ASP A 8 -3.93 -1.58 4.39
C ASP A 8 -5.12 -2.30 3.73
N THR A 9 -4.86 -3.36 2.97
CA THR A 9 -5.93 -4.14 2.31
C THR A 9 -6.42 -5.32 3.15
N CYS A 10 -5.53 -6.04 3.83
CA CYS A 10 -5.87 -7.33 4.45
C CYS A 10 -5.56 -7.42 5.94
N GLY A 11 -5.02 -6.37 6.56
CA GLY A 11 -4.76 -6.32 8.00
C GLY A 11 -3.58 -7.17 8.48
N LYS A 12 -2.86 -7.86 7.60
CA LYS A 12 -1.70 -8.68 7.98
C LYS A 12 -0.53 -7.81 8.44
N VAL A 13 0.19 -8.28 9.46
CA VAL A 13 1.48 -7.70 9.86
C VAL A 13 2.52 -7.94 8.77
N ILE A 14 3.20 -6.87 8.37
CA ILE A 14 4.27 -6.90 7.36
C ILE A 14 5.48 -6.08 7.82
N TYR A 15 6.61 -6.34 7.18
CA TYR A 15 7.87 -5.65 7.43
C TYR A 15 8.32 -4.92 6.17
N LYS A 16 8.62 -3.63 6.30
CA LYS A 16 9.11 -2.79 5.20
C LYS A 16 10.50 -2.24 5.52
N SER A 17 11.29 -1.99 4.48
CA SER A 17 12.50 -1.19 4.69
C SER A 17 12.12 0.25 5.07
N PRO A 18 12.96 0.98 5.83
CA PRO A 18 12.65 2.35 6.24
C PRO A 18 12.25 3.25 5.07
N ARG A 19 13.01 3.21 3.97
CA ARG A 19 12.70 3.94 2.73
C ARG A 19 11.31 3.60 2.16
N MET A 20 10.93 2.31 2.13
CA MET A 20 9.60 1.92 1.63
C MET A 20 8.48 2.35 2.58
N TYR A 21 8.74 2.35 3.88
CA TYR A 21 7.77 2.80 4.88
C TYR A 21 7.56 4.33 4.82
N GLU A 22 8.64 5.09 4.72
CA GLU A 22 8.58 6.56 4.76
C GLU A 22 8.05 7.18 3.46
N THR A 23 8.30 6.55 2.30
CA THR A 23 7.93 7.12 1.00
C THR A 23 6.55 6.72 0.50
N ALA A 24 5.99 5.62 1.01
CA ALA A 24 4.71 5.11 0.54
C ALA A 24 3.57 5.53 1.47
N LYS A 25 2.53 6.15 0.91
CA LYS A 25 1.30 6.49 1.64
C LYS A 25 0.58 5.26 2.21
N HIS A 26 0.64 4.15 1.46
CA HIS A 26 -0.04 2.89 1.77
C HIS A 26 0.95 1.72 1.66
N HIS A 27 0.78 0.70 2.49
CA HIS A 27 1.65 -0.45 2.61
C HIS A 27 0.88 -1.75 2.35
N PHE A 28 1.43 -2.58 1.44
CA PHE A 28 0.79 -3.81 1.01
C PHE A 28 1.68 -5.03 1.19
N CYS A 29 1.09 -6.17 1.55
CA CYS A 29 1.80 -7.44 1.64
C CYS A 29 2.10 -8.08 0.27
N SER A 30 1.32 -7.74 -0.76
CA SER A 30 1.44 -8.31 -2.11
C SER A 30 0.90 -7.37 -3.18
N ARG A 31 1.26 -7.64 -4.45
CA ARG A 31 0.72 -6.93 -5.62
C ARG A 31 -0.79 -7.06 -5.74
N GLU A 32 -1.35 -8.19 -5.30
CA GLU A 32 -2.79 -8.44 -5.26
C GLU A 32 -3.49 -7.46 -4.31
N CYS A 33 -2.95 -7.25 -3.09
CA CYS A 33 -3.50 -6.28 -2.15
C CYS A 33 -3.42 -4.86 -2.71
N THR A 34 -2.30 -4.49 -3.35
CA THR A 34 -2.19 -3.20 -4.04
C THR A 34 -3.26 -3.02 -5.12
N HIS A 35 -3.54 -4.06 -5.91
CA HIS A 35 -4.55 -3.99 -6.97
C HIS A 35 -5.96 -3.86 -6.39
N LYS A 36 -6.32 -4.70 -5.41
CA LYS A 36 -7.60 -4.63 -4.68
C LYS A 36 -7.83 -3.24 -4.09
N TYR A 37 -6.84 -2.71 -3.37
CA TYR A 37 -6.92 -1.37 -2.80
C TYR A 37 -7.19 -0.30 -3.87
N ARG A 38 -6.51 -0.36 -5.02
CA ARG A 38 -6.73 0.59 -6.13
C ARG A 38 -8.13 0.50 -6.75
N VAL A 39 -8.69 -0.71 -6.82
CA VAL A 39 -10.05 -0.94 -7.35
C VAL A 39 -11.11 -0.44 -6.37
N GLU A 40 -10.90 -0.65 -5.07
CA GLU A 40 -11.80 -0.18 -4.00
C GLU A 40 -11.71 1.34 -3.78
N HIS A 41 -10.55 1.94 -4.05
CA HIS A 41 -10.28 3.37 -3.84
C HIS A 41 -9.97 4.07 -5.17
N PRO A 42 -10.87 4.03 -6.18
CA PRO A 42 -10.57 4.53 -7.51
C PRO A 42 -10.27 6.03 -7.51
N ASN A 43 -10.87 6.79 -6.60
CA ASN A 43 -10.65 8.24 -6.47
C ASN A 43 -9.24 8.61 -6.01
N GLU A 44 -8.57 7.76 -5.20
CA GLU A 44 -7.18 8.00 -4.77
C GLU A 44 -6.16 7.75 -5.89
N TYR A 45 -6.55 6.95 -6.89
CA TYR A 45 -5.70 6.53 -8.00
C TYR A 45 -6.23 6.94 -9.37
N LYS A 46 -7.19 7.88 -9.40
CA LYS A 46 -7.66 8.49 -10.64
C LYS A 46 -6.44 9.08 -11.33
N LYS A 47 -6.00 8.41 -12.41
CA LYS A 47 -5.19 9.07 -13.42
C LYS A 47 -6.03 10.25 -13.88
N ILE A 48 -5.55 11.45 -13.62
CA ILE A 48 -6.05 12.65 -14.30
C ILE A 48 -5.82 12.35 -15.78
N ILE A 49 -6.88 11.96 -16.48
CA ILE A 49 -6.92 12.02 -17.94
C ILE A 49 -7.21 13.50 -18.20
N THR A 50 -6.15 14.30 -18.24
CA THR A 50 -6.15 15.61 -18.91
C THR A 50 -5.38 15.45 -20.19
#